data_AF-A0A4R2U1D8-F1
#
_entry.id   AF-A0A4R2U1D8-F1
#
_cell.length_a   1.000
_cell.length_b   1.000
_cell.length_c   1.000
_cell.angle_alpha   90.00
_cell.angle_beta   90.00
_cell.angle_gamma   90.00
#
_symmetry.space_group_name_H-M   'P 1'
#
loop_
_entity.id
_entity.type
_entity.pdbx_description
1 polymer ?
#
loop_
_entity_poly.entity_id
_entity_poly.type
_entity_poly.pdbx_seq_one_letter_code
_entity_poly.pdbx_strand_id
1 'polypeptide(L)'
;MLMIVQLSGSALFTAQVDCVPTAGSLVRVKTESYKKGLYPGSVIEFAVTNAQPPEFDFAETPPVAYLDANGYRVIVEGTATD
;
A
#
# COMPACT_ATOMS: atom_id res chain seq x y z
N MET A 1 13.16 6.92 -2.35
CA MET A 1 11.88 7.62 -2.07
C MET A 1 11.07 6.71 -1.19
N LEU A 2 10.39 7.24 -0.17
CA LEU A 2 9.55 6.40 0.68
C LEU A 2 8.23 6.13 -0.06
N MET A 3 7.78 4.89 -0.09
CA MET A 3 6.47 4.51 -0.61
C MET A 3 5.62 3.94 0.52
N ILE A 4 4.41 4.48 0.68
CA ILE A 4 3.44 4.05 1.68
C ILE A 4 2.19 3.57 0.97
N VAL A 5 1.86 2.29 1.14
CA VAL A 5 0.57 1.76 0.73
C VAL A 5 -0.40 1.98 1.88
N GLN A 6 -1.53 2.63 1.62
CA GLN A 6 -2.50 2.99 2.64
C GLN A 6 -3.91 2.51 2.30
N LEU A 7 -4.71 2.27 3.34
CA LEU A 7 -6.13 1.98 3.23
C LEU A 7 -6.91 2.92 4.14
N SER A 8 -7.71 3.79 3.53
CA SER A 8 -8.47 4.83 4.24
C SER A 8 -7.60 5.66 5.20
N GLY A 9 -6.44 6.12 4.71
CA GLY A 9 -5.49 6.95 5.47
C GLY A 9 -4.62 6.21 6.49
N SER A 10 -4.66 4.88 6.55
CA SER A 10 -3.77 4.09 7.44
C SER A 10 -2.76 3.31 6.62
N ALA A 11 -1.48 3.42 6.97
CA ALA A 11 -0.40 2.70 6.34
C ALA A 11 -0.52 1.18 6.57
N LEU A 12 -0.56 0.43 5.48
CA LEU A 12 -0.54 -1.04 5.46
C LEU A 12 0.85 -1.59 5.20
N PHE A 13 1.68 -0.88 4.44
CA PHE A 13 3.03 -1.28 4.07
C PHE A 13 3.87 -0.06 3.77
N THR A 14 5.12 -0.07 4.22
CA THR A 14 6.07 1.02 3.99
C THR A 14 7.39 0.48 3.46
N ALA A 15 7.93 1.07 2.39
CA ALA A 15 9.23 0.68 1.85
C ALA A 15 9.99 1.86 1.22
N GLN A 16 11.32 1.80 1.28
CA GLN A 16 12.16 2.63 0.40
C GLN A 16 12.19 2.00 -0.99
N VAL A 17 11.87 2.79 -2.01
CA VAL A 17 11.85 2.35 -3.41
C VAL A 17 12.61 3.32 -4.30
N ASP A 18 13.16 2.77 -5.38
CA ASP A 18 13.79 3.54 -6.46
C ASP A 18 12.75 4.06 -7.48
N CYS A 19 11.62 3.36 -7.61
CA CYS A 19 10.54 3.73 -8.51
C CYS A 19 9.17 3.46 -7.88
N VAL A 20 8.21 4.32 -8.20
CA VAL A 20 6.81 4.18 -7.77
C VAL A 20 5.99 3.58 -8.92
N PRO A 21 5.19 2.54 -8.66
CA PRO A 21 4.32 1.93 -9.67
C PRO A 21 3.39 2.97 -10.31
N THR A 22 3.30 2.96 -11.64
CA THR A 22 2.42 3.86 -12.40
C THR A 22 1.04 3.26 -12.60
N ALA A 23 0.06 4.08 -13.00
CA ALA A 23 -1.25 3.60 -13.40
C ALA A 23 -1.16 2.50 -14.47
N GLY A 24 -1.93 1.43 -14.28
CA GLY A 24 -1.85 0.18 -15.05
C GLY A 24 -0.99 -0.90 -14.37
N SER A 25 -0.23 -0.55 -13.34
CA SER A 25 0.54 -1.52 -12.56
C SER A 25 -0.34 -2.32 -11.61
N LEU A 26 -0.01 -3.59 -11.43
CA LEU A 26 -0.60 -4.46 -10.42
C LEU A 26 0.40 -4.63 -9.27
N VAL A 27 0.02 -4.23 -8.07
CA VAL A 27 0.91 -4.17 -6.91
C VAL A 27 0.51 -5.25 -5.92
N ARG A 28 1.51 -5.99 -5.40
CA ARG A 28 1.36 -6.93 -4.30
C ARG A 28 2.24 -6.51 -3.14
N VAL A 29 1.66 -6.43 -1.95
CA VAL A 29 2.41 -6.13 -0.72
C VAL A 29 1.98 -7.06 0.40
N LYS A 30 2.92 -7.30 1.32
CA LYS A 30 2.63 -7.97 2.59
C LYS A 30 2.37 -6.89 3.64
N THR A 31 1.22 -6.94 4.29
CA THR A 31 0.83 -5.94 5.29
C THR A 31 1.69 -6.03 6.54
N GLU A 32 1.93 -4.88 7.15
CA GLU A 32 2.72 -4.72 8.38
C GLU A 32 1.82 -4.40 9.58
N SER A 33 0.62 -3.89 9.34
CA SER A 33 -0.30 -3.40 10.36
C SER A 33 -1.70 -4.00 10.21
N TYR A 34 -2.47 -3.97 11.30
CA TYR A 34 -3.88 -4.37 11.29
C TYR A 34 -4.76 -3.23 10.79
N LYS A 35 -5.65 -3.51 9.83
CA LYS A 35 -6.68 -2.54 9.41
C LYS A 35 -7.91 -3.22 8.84
N LYS A 36 -9.09 -2.94 9.40
CA LYS A 36 -10.39 -3.38 8.87
C LYS A 36 -10.45 -4.91 8.61
N GLY A 37 -9.93 -5.71 9.55
CA GLY A 37 -9.89 -7.18 9.40
C GLY A 37 -8.70 -7.70 8.59
N LEU A 38 -7.89 -6.82 7.99
CA LEU A 38 -6.65 -7.20 7.35
C LEU A 38 -5.55 -7.34 8.41
N TYR A 39 -5.17 -8.57 8.73
CA TYR A 39 -4.14 -8.85 9.74
C TYR A 39 -2.74 -8.53 9.20
N PRO A 40 -1.79 -8.18 10.08
CA PRO A 40 -0.38 -8.14 9.71
C PRO A 40 0.07 -9.46 9.07
N GLY A 41 0.89 -9.36 8.03
CA GLY A 41 1.40 -10.50 7.28
C GLY A 41 0.48 -10.99 6.15
N SER A 42 -0.70 -10.41 5.99
CA SER A 42 -1.58 -10.68 4.84
C SER A 42 -0.93 -10.22 3.55
N VAL A 43 -1.07 -10.96 2.46
CA VAL A 43 -0.67 -10.52 1.12
C VAL A 43 -1.88 -9.99 0.40
N ILE A 44 -1.86 -8.72 0.06
CA ILE A 44 -2.91 -8.07 -0.73
C ILE A 44 -2.42 -7.72 -2.11
N GLU A 45 -3.35 -7.63 -3.04
CA GLU A 45 -3.11 -7.14 -4.39
C GLU A 45 -4.12 -6.06 -4.77
N PHE A 46 -3.66 -4.99 -5.40
CA PHE A 46 -4.50 -3.92 -5.92
C PHE A 46 -3.89 -3.34 -7.20
N ALA A 47 -4.72 -2.73 -8.03
CA ALA A 47 -4.28 -2.07 -9.26
C ALA A 47 -4.10 -0.57 -9.00
N VAL A 48 -3.00 0.00 -9.49
CA VAL A 48 -2.85 1.45 -9.58
C VAL A 48 -3.64 1.92 -10.79
N THR A 49 -4.57 2.85 -10.61
CA THR A 49 -5.47 3.30 -11.67
C THR A 49 -5.34 4.80 -11.91
N ASN A 50 -5.85 5.29 -13.03
CA ASN A 50 -5.92 6.74 -13.26
C ASN A 50 -6.91 7.46 -12.34
N ALA A 51 -7.88 6.73 -11.77
CA ALA A 51 -8.83 7.28 -10.80
C ALA A 51 -8.21 7.37 -9.39
N GLN A 52 -7.22 6.53 -9.10
CA GLN A 52 -6.45 6.52 -7.85
C GLN A 52 -4.95 6.44 -8.19
N PRO A 53 -4.39 7.53 -8.76
CA PRO A 53 -2.98 7.57 -9.10
C PRO A 53 -2.12 7.67 -7.83
N PRO A 54 -0.82 7.40 -7.91
CA PRO A 54 0.09 7.68 -6.80
C PRO A 54 0.09 9.16 -6.45
N GLU A 55 0.00 9.47 -5.16
CA GLU A 55 0.10 10.84 -4.64
C GLU A 55 1.52 11.08 -4.13
N PHE A 56 2.14 12.18 -4.53
CA PHE A 56 3.52 12.50 -4.16
C PHE A 56 3.55 13.69 -3.20
N ASP A 57 4.14 13.48 -2.04
CA ASP A 57 4.48 14.52 -1.07
C ASP A 57 5.99 14.79 -1.10
N PHE A 58 6.35 15.97 -1.62
CA PHE A 58 7.72 16.44 -1.70
C PHE A 58 8.11 17.38 -0.55
N ALA A 59 7.17 17.70 0.36
CA ALA A 59 7.47 18.48 1.55
C ALA A 59 8.15 17.62 2.63
N GLU A 60 7.90 16.31 2.62
CA GLU A 60 8.54 15.33 3.49
C GLU A 60 10.00 15.04 3.06
N THR A 61 10.86 14.70 4.04
CA THR A 61 12.26 14.32 3.79
C THR A 61 12.56 12.96 4.45
N PRO A 62 12.72 11.87 3.66
CA PRO A 62 12.71 11.82 2.20
C PRO A 62 11.29 12.02 1.61
N PRO A 63 11.18 12.42 0.33
CA PRO A 63 9.88 12.49 -0.35
C PRO A 63 9.11 11.18 -0.23
N VAL A 64 7.79 11.29 -0.11
CA VAL A 64 6.89 10.16 0.11
C VAL A 64 5.91 10.03 -1.05
N ALA A 65 5.70 8.80 -1.51
CA ALA A 65 4.66 8.45 -2.45
C ALA A 65 3.61 7.58 -1.77
N TYR A 66 2.35 8.00 -1.82
CA TYR A 66 1.21 7.28 -1.28
C TYR A 66 0.48 6.52 -2.37
N LEU A 67 0.21 5.24 -2.12
CA LEU A 67 -0.63 4.39 -2.95
C LEU A 67 -1.88 3.99 -2.17
N ASP A 68 -3.05 4.24 -2.74
CA ASP A 68 -4.31 3.81 -2.15
C ASP A 68 -4.61 2.35 -2.53
N ALA A 69 -4.73 1.49 -1.53
CA ALA A 69 -5.09 0.08 -1.68
C ALA A 69 -6.60 -0.17 -1.66
N ASN A 70 -7.44 0.86 -1.81
CA ASN A 70 -8.88 0.69 -1.97
C ASN A 70 -9.22 -0.31 -3.10
N GLY A 71 -10.18 -1.19 -2.84
CA GLY A 71 -10.54 -2.25 -3.79
C GLY A 71 -9.53 -3.40 -3.88
N TYR A 72 -8.61 -3.52 -2.93
CA TYR A 72 -7.70 -4.66 -2.86
C TYR A 72 -8.42 -6.01 -2.80
N ARG A 73 -7.72 -7.05 -3.26
CA ARG A 73 -8.05 -8.45 -3.01
C ARG A 73 -7.03 -9.07 -2.06
N VAL A 74 -7.48 -9.90 -1.12
CA VAL A 74 -6.58 -10.71 -0.30
C VAL A 74 -6.16 -11.94 -1.09
N ILE A 75 -4.85 -12.15 -1.21
CA ILE A 75 -4.25 -13.32 -1.84
C ILE A 75 -3.92 -14.37 -0.79
N VAL A 76 -3.39 -13.93 0.36
CA VAL A 76 -3.06 -14.77 1.51
C VAL A 76 -3.46 -14.01 2.77
N GLU A 77 -4.25 -14.63 3.63
CA GLU A 77 -4.60 -14.06 4.93
C GLU A 77 -3.40 -14.13 5.88
N GLY A 78 -3.19 -13.06 6.64
CA GLY A 78 -2.26 -13.03 7.75
C GLY A 78 -2.79 -13.81 8.94
N THR A 79 -1.90 -14.22 9.84
CA THR A 79 -2.32 -14.93 11.05
C THR A 79 -2.97 -13.94 12.01
N ALA A 80 -4.20 -14.23 12.44
CA ALA A 80 -4.82 -13.53 13.55
C ALA A 80 -3.98 -13.76 14.82
N THR A 81 -3.43 -12.69 15.37
CA THR A 81 -2.87 -12.69 16.72
C THR A 81 -4.01 -12.33 17.67
N ASP A 82 -4.74 -13.34 18.13
CA ASP A 82 -5.63 -13.23 19.30
C ASP A 82 -4.82 -12.91 20.57
#